data_AF-A0A257UXS3-F1
#
_entry.id   AF-A0A257UXS3-F1
#
_cell.length_a   1.000
_cell.length_b   1.000
_cell.length_c   1.000
_cell.angle_alpha   90.00
_cell.angle_beta   90.00
_cell.angle_gamma   90.00
#
_symmetry.space_group_name_H-M   'P 1'
#
loop_
_entity.id
_entity.type
_entity.pdbx_description
1 polymer ?
#
loop_
_entity_poly.entity_id
_entity_poly.type
_entity_poly.pdbx_seq_one_letter_code
_entity_poly.pdbx_strand_id
1 'polypeptide(L)'
;MFNRIPQIGHDLLTNIPRLQNVARIVRYHQKHFDGSGPPEEHPAGEKIPYEARVLKVCSDMVDLESSGLSGAEAFRVMSGRVGWYDPEIMGKLGKDPKLQQTGESSGRVTKVVQCSVGDLRPGLLLHSDVVTSRGLRLINAGVSISAPMLEKIRNHAELTGIKEPIEIVI
;
A
#
# COMPACT_ATOMS: atom_id res chain seq x y z
N MET A 1 -18.42 11.59 -7.31
CA MET A 1 -18.86 11.48 -5.89
C MET A 1 -17.71 11.75 -4.91
N PHE A 2 -16.49 11.26 -5.14
CA PHE A 2 -15.35 11.38 -4.21
C PHE A 2 -14.90 12.82 -3.87
N ASN A 3 -14.99 13.79 -4.80
CA ASN A 3 -14.58 15.18 -4.54
C ASN A 3 -15.39 15.92 -3.45
N ARG A 4 -16.54 15.38 -3.01
CA ARG A 4 -17.37 15.99 -1.95
C ARG A 4 -17.01 15.48 -0.54
N ILE A 5 -16.22 14.41 -0.43
CA ILE A 5 -15.83 13.82 0.86
C ILE A 5 -15.06 14.82 1.75
N PRO A 6 -14.09 15.60 1.24
CA PRO A 6 -13.41 16.62 2.06
C PRO A 6 -14.36 17.70 2.60
N GLN A 7 -15.35 18.11 1.80
CA GLN A 7 -16.36 19.09 2.20
C GLN A 7 -17.26 18.54 3.31
N ILE A 8 -17.79 17.32 3.15
CA ILE A 8 -18.66 16.69 4.14
C ILE A 8 -17.92 16.48 5.46
N GLY A 9 -16.67 16.02 5.42
CA GLY A 9 -15.84 15.86 6.61
C GLY A 9 -15.58 17.19 7.34
N HIS A 10 -15.27 18.25 6.58
CA HIS A 10 -15.14 19.60 7.13
C HIS A 10 -16.42 20.07 7.84
N ASP A 11 -17.57 19.96 7.18
CA ASP A 11 -18.86 20.47 7.69
C ASP A 11 -19.30 19.75 8.97
N LEU A 12 -19.04 18.44 9.07
CA LEU A 12 -19.30 17.67 10.29
C LEU A 12 -18.41 18.13 11.46
N LEU A 13 -17.13 18.40 11.19
CA LEU A 13 -16.15 18.74 12.23
C LEU A 13 -16.27 20.20 12.69
N THR A 14 -16.66 21.13 11.81
CA THR A 14 -16.74 22.56 12.13
C THR A 14 -17.73 22.88 13.26
N ASN A 15 -18.78 22.07 13.40
CA ASN A 15 -19.78 22.24 14.46
C ASN A 15 -19.33 21.72 15.84
N ILE A 16 -18.16 21.08 15.93
CA ILE A 16 -17.61 20.57 17.18
C ILE A 16 -16.59 21.58 17.73
N PRO A 17 -16.80 22.13 18.94
CA PRO A 17 -15.84 23.02 19.56
C PRO A 17 -14.43 22.42 19.61
N ARG A 18 -13.40 23.22 19.28
CA ARG A 18 -11.97 22.86 19.25
C ARG A 18 -11.50 22.03 18.03
N LEU A 19 -12.40 21.63 17.13
CA LEU A 19 -12.02 20.88 15.91
C LEU A 19 -11.91 21.73 14.65
N GLN A 20 -12.03 23.06 14.75
CA GLN A 20 -11.95 23.97 13.59
C GLN A 20 -10.64 23.81 12.80
N ASN A 21 -9.52 23.61 13.50
CA ASN A 21 -8.22 23.38 12.86
C ASN A 21 -8.21 22.03 12.12
N VAL A 22 -8.77 20.97 12.72
CA VAL A 22 -8.87 19.64 12.09
C VAL A 22 -9.79 19.68 10.88
N ALA A 23 -10.94 20.36 10.98
CA ALA A 23 -11.84 20.58 9.86
C ALA A 23 -11.12 21.25 8.70
N ARG A 24 -10.27 22.25 8.97
CA ARG A 24 -9.48 22.94 7.95
C ARG A 24 -8.43 22.02 7.31
N ILE A 25 -7.79 21.15 8.10
CA ILE A 25 -6.85 20.14 7.59
C ILE A 25 -7.57 19.18 6.65
N VAL A 26 -8.72 18.63 7.08
CA VAL A 26 -9.55 17.71 6.27
C VAL A 26 -10.05 18.39 5.00
N ARG A 27 -10.39 19.69 5.03
CA ARG A 27 -10.82 20.43 3.83
C ARG A 27 -9.72 20.47 2.76
N TYR A 28 -8.49 20.73 3.15
CA TYR A 28 -7.38 21.02 2.22
C TYR A 28 -6.39 19.85 2.03
N HIS A 29 -6.65 18.65 2.55
CA HIS A 29 -5.71 17.53 2.44
C HIS A 29 -5.45 17.03 1.01
N GLN A 30 -6.32 17.34 0.04
CA GLN A 30 -6.12 17.01 -1.38
C GLN A 30 -5.55 18.18 -2.20
N LYS A 31 -5.30 19.33 -1.56
CA LYS A 31 -4.84 20.55 -2.22
C LYS A 31 -3.39 20.41 -2.64
N HIS A 32 -3.06 20.84 -3.85
CA HIS A 32 -1.67 20.86 -4.32
C HIS A 32 -0.94 22.08 -3.76
N PHE A 33 0.37 21.96 -3.60
CA PHE A 33 1.21 23.03 -3.05
C PHE A 33 1.20 24.30 -3.91
N ASP A 34 1.08 24.19 -5.22
CA ASP A 34 0.93 25.32 -6.15
C ASP A 34 -0.46 25.99 -6.11
N GLY A 35 -1.39 25.47 -5.29
CA GLY A 35 -2.76 25.96 -5.17
C GLY A 35 -3.74 25.31 -6.14
N SER A 36 -3.28 24.45 -7.06
CA SER A 36 -4.16 23.67 -7.93
C SER A 36 -4.83 22.51 -7.16
N GLY A 37 -5.80 21.85 -7.81
CA GLY A 37 -6.55 20.77 -7.17
C GLY A 37 -7.65 21.25 -6.21
N PRO A 38 -8.49 20.30 -5.74
CA PRO A 38 -9.67 20.62 -4.94
C PRO A 38 -9.31 20.97 -3.49
N PRO A 39 -10.14 21.81 -2.81
CA PRO A 39 -11.26 22.60 -3.34
C PRO A 39 -10.78 23.80 -4.20
N GLU A 40 -11.63 24.42 -5.02
CA GLU A 40 -11.24 25.55 -5.92
C GLU A 40 -10.67 26.79 -5.20
N GLU A 41 -10.92 26.94 -3.90
CA GLU A 41 -10.35 28.00 -3.06
C GLU A 41 -8.82 28.08 -3.16
N HIS A 42 -8.22 29.26 -2.93
CA HIS A 42 -6.84 29.54 -3.33
C HIS A 42 -5.78 29.59 -2.18
N PRO A 43 -5.81 28.77 -1.11
CA PRO A 43 -4.60 28.63 -0.33
C PRO A 43 -3.55 27.87 -1.18
N ALA A 44 -2.39 28.50 -1.34
CA ALA A 44 -1.23 27.93 -2.01
C ALA A 44 -0.01 28.07 -1.11
N GLY A 45 0.97 27.20 -1.31
CA GLY A 45 2.20 27.13 -0.54
C GLY A 45 1.91 26.94 0.96
N GLU A 46 2.60 27.74 1.78
CA GLU A 46 2.51 27.68 3.23
C GLU A 46 1.16 28.15 3.80
N LYS A 47 0.28 28.74 2.99
CA LYS A 47 -1.10 29.06 3.40
C LYS A 47 -1.95 27.80 3.58
N ILE A 48 -1.54 26.68 2.97
CA ILE A 48 -2.14 25.37 3.20
C ILE A 48 -1.65 24.86 4.57
N PRO A 49 -2.53 24.40 5.47
CA PRO A 49 -2.12 23.86 6.77
C PRO A 49 -0.99 22.83 6.61
N TYR A 50 0.02 22.92 7.48
CA TYR A 50 1.18 22.03 7.41
C TYR A 50 0.77 20.56 7.44
N GLU A 51 -0.16 20.21 8.33
CA GLU A 51 -0.67 18.86 8.50
C GLU A 51 -1.44 18.37 7.25
N ALA A 52 -2.11 19.28 6.52
CA ALA A 52 -2.75 18.94 5.25
C ALA A 52 -1.71 18.63 4.16
N ARG A 53 -0.61 19.39 4.10
CA ARG A 53 0.51 19.13 3.20
C ARG A 53 1.18 17.77 3.48
N VAL A 54 1.35 17.42 4.76
CA VAL A 54 1.84 16.09 5.18
C VAL A 54 0.87 14.99 4.75
N LEU A 55 -0.43 15.15 5.05
CA LEU A 55 -1.44 14.16 4.68
C LEU A 55 -1.53 13.93 3.17
N LYS A 56 -1.37 14.97 2.35
CA LYS A 56 -1.32 14.85 0.89
C LYS A 56 -0.20 13.91 0.44
N VAL A 57 1.00 14.09 1.00
CA VAL A 57 2.16 13.22 0.71
C VAL A 57 1.88 11.78 1.16
N CYS A 58 1.41 11.59 2.39
CA CYS A 58 1.12 10.25 2.91
C CYS A 58 0.03 9.52 2.11
N SER A 59 -1.07 10.21 1.78
CA SER A 59 -2.20 9.62 1.03
C SER A 59 -1.76 9.19 -0.36
N ASP A 60 -1.09 10.07 -1.11
CA ASP A 60 -0.67 9.75 -2.48
C ASP A 60 0.38 8.64 -2.49
N MET A 61 1.27 8.58 -1.49
CA MET A 61 2.23 7.49 -1.36
C MET A 61 1.53 6.16 -1.10
N VAL A 62 0.56 6.11 -0.18
CA VAL A 62 -0.24 4.90 0.09
C VAL A 62 -1.05 4.47 -1.14
N ASP A 63 -1.64 5.42 -1.87
CA ASP A 63 -2.39 5.12 -3.10
C ASP A 63 -1.47 4.49 -4.16
N LEU A 64 -0.27 5.05 -4.35
CA LEU A 64 0.73 4.53 -5.28
C LEU A 64 1.26 3.15 -4.83
N GLU A 65 1.51 2.95 -3.54
CA GLU A 65 1.91 1.65 -3.02
C GLU A 65 0.81 0.58 -3.18
N SER A 66 -0.45 0.97 -2.97
CA SER A 66 -1.61 0.09 -3.17
C SER A 66 -1.80 -0.32 -4.63
N SER A 67 -1.29 0.50 -5.57
CA SER A 67 -1.26 0.18 -7.00
C SER A 67 -0.13 -0.80 -7.39
N GLY A 68 0.68 -1.23 -6.42
CA GLY A 68 1.75 -2.22 -6.59
C GLY A 68 3.16 -1.62 -6.70
N LEU A 69 3.32 -0.30 -6.54
CA LEU A 69 4.63 0.33 -6.51
C LEU A 69 5.32 0.13 -5.16
N SER A 70 6.64 0.02 -5.19
CA SER A 70 7.44 0.14 -3.97
C SER A 70 7.46 1.58 -3.45
N GLY A 71 7.78 1.77 -2.17
CA GLY A 71 7.90 3.12 -1.60
C GLY A 71 8.90 4.01 -2.36
N ALA A 72 10.02 3.45 -2.84
CA ALA A 72 11.00 4.17 -3.64
C ALA A 72 10.47 4.54 -5.05
N GLU A 73 9.67 3.67 -5.67
CA GLU A 73 8.98 3.97 -6.93
C GLU A 73 7.90 5.03 -6.76
N ALA A 74 7.07 4.89 -5.72
CA ALA A 74 6.06 5.88 -5.35
C ALA A 74 6.71 7.25 -5.13
N PHE A 75 7.80 7.30 -4.35
CA PHE A 75 8.56 8.54 -4.12
C PHE A 75 9.12 9.16 -5.41
N ARG A 76 9.65 8.35 -6.35
CA ARG A 76 10.10 8.85 -7.67
C ARG A 76 8.95 9.42 -8.49
N VAL A 77 7.82 8.71 -8.56
CA VAL A 77 6.63 9.18 -9.26
C VAL A 77 6.15 10.50 -8.66
N MET A 78 6.09 10.60 -7.33
CA MET A 78 5.70 11.81 -6.62
C MET A 78 6.68 12.95 -6.87
N SER A 79 7.99 12.69 -6.85
CA SER A 79 9.03 13.69 -7.13
C SER A 79 8.94 14.24 -8.55
N GLY A 80 8.37 13.49 -9.50
CA GLY A 80 8.10 13.97 -10.86
C GLY A 80 6.88 14.90 -10.99
N ARG A 81 6.01 15.00 -9.97
CA ARG A 81 4.83 15.87 -9.99
C ARG A 81 5.18 17.27 -9.50
N VAL A 82 5.51 18.14 -10.45
CA VAL A 82 5.85 19.55 -10.17
C VAL A 82 4.65 20.29 -9.57
N GLY A 83 4.87 21.01 -8.47
CA GLY A 83 3.84 21.85 -7.83
C GLY A 83 2.86 21.12 -6.92
N TRP A 84 2.87 19.79 -6.88
CA TRP A 84 1.88 19.03 -6.10
C TRP A 84 2.19 18.99 -4.61
N TYR A 85 3.46 18.86 -4.26
CA TYR A 85 3.90 18.62 -2.89
C TYR A 85 4.80 19.74 -2.40
N ASP A 86 4.81 19.91 -1.08
CA ASP A 86 5.72 20.82 -0.40
C ASP A 86 7.18 20.33 -0.55
N PRO A 87 8.08 21.15 -1.14
CA PRO A 87 9.48 20.80 -1.31
C PRO A 87 10.20 20.49 0.01
N GLU A 88 9.83 21.12 1.12
CA GLU A 88 10.46 20.87 2.42
C GLU A 88 10.09 19.46 2.94
N ILE A 89 8.83 19.06 2.79
CA ILE A 89 8.34 17.75 3.19
C ILE A 89 8.95 16.67 2.31
N MET A 90 8.95 16.87 0.99
CA MET A 90 9.58 15.95 0.04
C MET A 90 11.09 15.83 0.29
N GLY A 91 11.77 16.93 0.63
CA GLY A 91 13.19 16.93 0.98
C GLY A 91 13.49 16.19 2.29
N LYS A 92 12.60 16.28 3.30
CA LYS A 92 12.70 15.50 4.53
C LYS A 92 12.47 14.01 4.28
N LEU A 93 11.44 13.69 3.49
CA LEU A 93 11.09 12.31 3.12
C LEU A 93 12.22 11.65 2.31
N GLY A 94 12.77 12.38 1.34
CA GLY A 94 13.87 11.90 0.50
C GLY A 94 15.19 11.62 1.23
N LYS A 95 15.31 11.97 2.53
CA LYS A 95 16.44 11.57 3.37
C LYS A 95 16.32 10.15 3.93
N ASP A 96 15.16 9.52 3.80
CA ASP A 96 14.97 8.13 4.21
C ASP A 96 15.82 7.20 3.32
N PRO A 97 16.77 6.43 3.89
CA PRO A 97 17.61 5.52 3.12
C PRO A 97 16.84 4.43 2.39
N LYS A 98 15.59 4.13 2.78
CA LYS A 98 14.71 3.19 2.05
C LYS A 98 14.22 3.76 0.73
N LEU A 99 14.17 5.09 0.60
CA LEU A 99 13.70 5.80 -0.60
C LEU A 99 14.85 6.19 -1.54
N GLN A 100 16.08 6.25 -1.03
CA GLN A 100 17.29 6.59 -1.79
C GLN A 100 17.94 5.39 -2.50
N GLN A 101 17.51 4.16 -2.21
CA GLN A 101 18.03 2.97 -2.89
C GLN A 101 17.59 2.97 -4.36
N THR A 102 18.49 3.40 -5.24
CA THR A 102 18.34 3.45 -6.70
C THR A 102 18.82 2.18 -7.41
N GLY A 103 19.14 1.13 -6.66
CA GLY A 103 19.56 -0.16 -7.20
C GLY A 103 18.67 -1.26 -6.67
N GLU A 104 18.17 -2.06 -7.61
CA GLU A 104 17.33 -3.25 -7.45
C GLU A 104 15.84 -2.95 -7.29
N SER A 105 15.12 -3.27 -8.37
CA SER A 105 13.69 -3.55 -8.39
C SER A 105 13.25 -4.24 -7.10
N SER A 106 12.71 -3.44 -6.17
CA SER A 106 11.83 -3.94 -5.11
C SER A 106 10.38 -3.68 -5.48
N GLY A 107 10.02 -3.82 -6.77
CA GLY A 107 8.83 -4.63 -7.04
C GLY A 107 9.12 -5.94 -6.31
N ARG A 108 8.46 -6.18 -5.17
CA ARG A 108 8.74 -7.26 -4.21
C ARG A 108 9.46 -8.36 -4.97
N VAL A 109 10.76 -8.56 -4.74
CA VAL A 109 11.35 -9.85 -5.07
C VAL A 109 10.65 -10.79 -4.11
N THR A 110 9.44 -11.19 -4.47
CA THR A 110 8.77 -12.35 -3.96
C THR A 110 9.71 -13.46 -4.35
N LYS A 111 10.66 -13.73 -3.46
CA LYS A 111 11.67 -14.73 -3.72
C LYS A 111 10.88 -16.02 -3.73
N VAL A 112 10.66 -16.55 -4.92
CA VAL A 112 9.94 -17.80 -5.07
C VAL A 112 10.84 -18.86 -4.47
N VAL A 113 10.46 -19.35 -3.30
CA VAL A 113 11.17 -20.42 -2.61
C VAL A 113 10.38 -21.70 -2.82
N GLN A 114 11.08 -22.73 -3.25
CA GLN A 114 10.55 -24.09 -3.29
C GLN A 114 10.71 -24.71 -1.90
N CYS A 115 9.59 -25.15 -1.32
CA CYS A 115 9.57 -25.76 0.00
C CYS A 115 8.72 -27.04 0.00
N SER A 116 8.99 -27.91 0.98
CA SER A 116 8.19 -29.11 1.22
C SER A 116 6.89 -28.76 1.96
N VAL A 117 5.90 -29.65 1.94
CA VAL A 117 4.65 -29.46 2.71
C VAL A 117 4.93 -29.25 4.20
N GLY A 118 6.01 -29.85 4.73
CA GLY A 118 6.42 -29.74 6.13
C GLY A 118 6.85 -28.33 6.53
N ASP A 119 7.42 -27.56 5.60
CA ASP A 119 7.96 -26.22 5.83
C ASP A 119 6.90 -25.11 5.71
N LEU A 120 5.70 -25.45 5.24
CA LEU A 120 4.61 -24.50 5.08
C LEU A 120 4.15 -23.98 6.45
N ARG A 121 4.03 -22.65 6.54
CA ARG A 121 3.53 -21.93 7.71
C ARG A 121 2.31 -21.09 7.35
N PRO A 122 1.39 -20.87 8.29
CA PRO A 122 0.31 -19.92 8.10
C PRO A 122 0.87 -18.51 7.83
N GLY A 123 0.27 -17.79 6.89
CA GLY A 123 0.66 -16.45 6.46
C GLY A 123 1.49 -16.40 5.18
N LEU A 124 2.05 -17.52 4.72
CA LEU A 124 2.81 -17.58 3.46
C LEU A 124 1.89 -17.45 2.25
N LEU A 125 2.37 -16.85 1.16
CA LEU A 125 1.61 -16.70 -0.08
C LEU A 125 2.02 -17.77 -1.08
N LEU A 126 1.06 -18.51 -1.64
CA LEU A 126 1.35 -19.51 -2.68
C LEU A 126 1.65 -18.84 -4.01
N HIS A 127 2.76 -19.21 -4.64
CA HIS A 127 3.10 -18.80 -6.00
C HIS A 127 2.51 -19.74 -7.05
N SER A 128 2.44 -21.03 -6.75
CA SER A 128 1.86 -22.06 -7.64
C SER A 128 0.67 -22.78 -7.00
N ASP A 129 -0.15 -23.41 -7.84
CA ASP A 129 -1.28 -24.21 -7.39
C ASP A 129 -0.81 -25.43 -6.59
N VAL A 130 -1.48 -25.74 -5.48
CA VAL A 130 -1.23 -26.98 -4.74
C VAL A 130 -2.09 -28.08 -5.35
N VAL A 131 -1.44 -29.10 -5.91
CA VAL A 131 -2.10 -30.22 -6.61
C VAL A 131 -1.73 -31.55 -5.97
N THR A 132 -2.70 -32.42 -5.77
CA THR A 132 -2.46 -33.81 -5.34
C THR A 132 -1.70 -34.60 -6.40
N SER A 133 -1.07 -35.71 -6.01
CA SER A 133 -0.41 -36.63 -6.95
C SER A 133 -1.37 -37.24 -8.00
N ARG A 134 -2.68 -37.17 -7.76
CA ARG A 134 -3.73 -37.60 -8.69
C ARG A 134 -4.24 -36.49 -9.62
N GLY A 135 -3.62 -35.31 -9.59
CA GLY A 135 -3.95 -34.18 -10.48
C GLY A 135 -5.11 -33.31 -10.00
N LEU A 136 -5.72 -33.60 -8.84
CA LEU A 136 -6.76 -32.75 -8.25
C LEU A 136 -6.11 -31.52 -7.58
N ARG A 137 -6.49 -30.32 -8.04
CA ARG A 137 -6.07 -29.04 -7.44
C ARG A 137 -6.80 -28.81 -6.11
N LEU A 138 -6.04 -28.58 -5.04
CA LEU A 138 -6.58 -28.30 -3.71
C LEU A 138 -6.71 -26.81 -3.43
N ILE A 139 -5.72 -26.01 -3.87
CA ILE A 139 -5.64 -24.57 -3.61
C ILE A 139 -5.04 -23.88 -4.84
N ASN A 140 -5.60 -22.72 -5.19
CA ASN A 140 -5.09 -21.88 -6.27
C ASN A 140 -3.86 -21.07 -5.83
N ALA A 141 -2.97 -20.80 -6.77
CA ALA A 141 -1.93 -19.79 -6.65
C ALA A 141 -2.50 -18.41 -6.28
N GLY A 142 -1.71 -17.61 -5.57
CA GLY A 142 -2.08 -16.25 -5.14
C GLY A 142 -2.89 -16.19 -3.84
N VAL A 143 -3.06 -17.31 -3.13
CA VAL A 143 -3.77 -17.37 -1.84
C VAL A 143 -2.78 -17.45 -0.68
N SER A 144 -3.01 -16.65 0.36
CA SER A 144 -2.28 -16.77 1.63
C SER A 144 -2.73 -18.00 2.41
N ILE A 145 -1.78 -18.81 2.85
CA ILE A 145 -2.02 -20.04 3.62
C ILE A 145 -2.61 -19.66 4.97
N SER A 146 -3.84 -20.04 5.22
CA SER A 146 -4.45 -19.97 6.55
C SER A 146 -4.16 -21.25 7.36
N ALA A 147 -4.24 -21.18 8.69
CA ALA A 147 -4.12 -22.36 9.55
C ALA A 147 -5.02 -23.54 9.13
N PRO A 148 -6.34 -23.35 8.84
CA PRO A 148 -7.18 -24.46 8.38
C PRO A 148 -6.82 -24.98 6.99
N MET A 149 -6.28 -24.13 6.10
CA MET A 149 -5.78 -24.57 4.79
C MET A 149 -4.53 -25.44 4.94
N LEU A 150 -3.62 -25.06 5.83
CA LEU A 150 -2.39 -25.83 6.08
C LEU A 150 -2.71 -27.25 6.58
N GLU A 151 -3.66 -27.38 7.52
CA GLU A 151 -4.11 -28.68 8.00
C GLU A 151 -4.71 -29.53 6.89
N LYS A 152 -5.50 -28.92 5.98
CA LYS A 152 -6.04 -29.61 4.81
C LYS A 152 -4.93 -30.10 3.87
N ILE A 153 -3.91 -29.28 3.60
CA ILE A 153 -2.75 -29.67 2.78
C ILE A 153 -2.02 -30.86 3.43
N ARG A 154 -1.73 -30.78 4.73
CA ARG A 154 -1.04 -31.86 5.47
C ARG A 154 -1.80 -33.18 5.45
N ASN A 155 -3.10 -33.14 5.72
CA ASN A 155 -3.96 -34.33 5.65
C ASN A 155 -3.95 -34.98 4.26
N HIS A 156 -3.96 -34.18 3.19
CA HIS A 156 -3.89 -34.70 1.82
C HIS A 156 -2.49 -35.19 1.42
N ALA A 157 -1.43 -34.59 1.97
CA ALA A 157 -0.06 -35.06 1.77
C ALA A 157 0.11 -36.47 2.35
N GLU A 158 -0.43 -36.74 3.55
CA GLU A 158 -0.36 -38.05 4.19
C GLU A 158 -1.26 -39.11 3.50
N LEU A 159 -2.48 -38.74 3.09
CA LEU A 159 -3.46 -39.70 2.56
C LEU A 159 -3.35 -40.00 1.06
N THR A 160 -3.01 -38.99 0.26
CA THR A 160 -3.10 -39.07 -1.22
C THR A 160 -1.80 -38.71 -1.94
N GLY A 161 -0.84 -38.12 -1.23
CA GLY A 161 0.35 -37.52 -1.82
C GLY A 161 0.04 -36.18 -2.49
N ILE A 162 0.96 -35.22 -2.34
CA ILE A 162 0.92 -33.92 -3.01
C ILE A 162 2.14 -33.82 -3.92
N LYS A 163 1.96 -33.13 -5.05
CA LYS A 163 3.06 -32.84 -5.97
C LYS A 163 3.97 -31.79 -5.37
N GLU A 164 5.14 -32.21 -4.91
CA GLU A 164 6.23 -31.35 -4.44
C GLU A 164 7.25 -31.10 -5.57
N PRO A 165 8.02 -30.00 -5.53
CA PRO A 165 8.02 -28.93 -4.53
C PRO A 165 6.88 -27.90 -4.68
N ILE A 166 6.50 -27.25 -3.58
CA ILE A 166 5.50 -26.16 -3.58
C ILE A 166 6.23 -24.81 -3.63
N GLU A 167 5.79 -23.94 -4.52
CA GLU A 167 6.38 -22.61 -4.69
C GLU A 167 5.63 -21.61 -3.82
N ILE A 168 6.36 -20.97 -2.91
CA ILE A 168 5.86 -19.92 -2.04
C ILE A 168 6.60 -18.61 -2.29
N VAL A 169 5.89 -17.54 -2.03
CA VAL A 169 6.42 -16.18 -1.99
C VAL A 169 6.80 -15.87 -0.54
N ILE A 170 8.07 -15.52 -0.32
CA ILE A 170 8.56 -14.90 0.92
C ILE A 170 8.95 -13.43 0.69
#